data_AF-A0A8A1UZU1-F1
#
_entry.id   AF-A0A8A1UZU1-F1
#
_cell.length_a   1.000
_cell.length_b   1.000
_cell.length_c   1.000
_cell.angle_alpha   90.00
_cell.angle_beta   90.00
_cell.angle_gamma   90.00
#
_symmetry.space_group_name_H-M   'P 1'
#
loop_
_entity.id
_entity.type
_entity.pdbx_description
1 polymer ?
#
loop_
_entity_poly.entity_id
_entity_poly.type
_entity_poly.pdbx_seq_one_letter_code
_entity_poly.pdbx_strand_id
1 'polypeptide(L)'
;MPRTDTFTCVRCGLTVTTLGPDGNRRNHCPSCLHSRHVHDAVEGGPSECRGRMSPIAIAVLRTGDWMVVHRCTRCDELTSNPVSPDDNQLILMRMAVRPLASPPFPLEAFGDL
;
A
#
# COMPACT_ATOMS: atom_id res chain seq x y z
N MET A 1 24.78 16.46 -3.47
CA MET A 1 24.09 16.08 -2.21
C MET A 1 22.73 15.54 -2.59
N PRO A 2 22.37 14.28 -2.28
CA PRO A 2 20.99 13.85 -2.55
C PRO A 2 20.11 14.63 -1.59
N ARG A 3 19.17 15.39 -2.14
CA ARG A 3 18.19 16.17 -1.39
C ARG A 3 17.35 15.18 -0.57
N THR A 4 17.38 15.29 0.75
CA THR A 4 16.47 14.59 1.66
C THR A 4 15.07 15.17 1.52
N ASP A 5 14.45 14.95 0.38
CA ASP A 5 13.08 15.36 0.14
C ASP A 5 12.17 14.55 1.06
N THR A 6 11.18 15.22 1.66
CA THR A 6 10.22 14.60 2.58
C THR A 6 8.80 14.97 2.19
N PHE A 7 7.84 14.21 2.69
CA PHE A 7 6.42 14.54 2.59
C PHE A 7 5.72 14.26 3.92
N THR A 8 4.67 15.03 4.21
CA THR A 8 3.78 14.76 5.35
C THR A 8 2.67 13.79 4.93
N CYS A 9 2.52 12.70 5.67
CA CYS A 9 1.48 11.71 5.41
C CYS A 9 0.07 12.31 5.61
N VAL A 10 -0.76 12.26 4.57
CA VAL A 10 -2.16 12.76 4.60
C VAL A 10 -3.10 11.99 5.54
N ARG A 11 -2.66 10.85 6.09
CA ARG A 11 -3.44 10.04 7.04
C ARG A 11 -2.99 10.23 8.48
N CYS A 12 -1.70 10.03 8.78
CA CYS A 12 -1.19 10.02 10.16
C CYS A 12 -0.36 11.25 10.54
N GLY A 13 -0.07 12.14 9.60
CA GLY A 13 0.72 13.35 9.86
C GLY A 13 2.23 13.13 9.99
N LEU A 14 2.72 11.89 9.91
CA LEU A 14 4.15 11.59 9.97
C LEU A 14 4.90 12.23 8.79
N THR A 15 6.03 12.87 9.07
CA THR A 15 6.99 13.31 8.03
C THR A 15 7.86 12.13 7.60
N VAL A 16 7.82 11.80 6.32
CA VAL A 16 8.43 10.61 5.73
C VAL A 16 9.41 11.03 4.64
N THR A 17 10.54 10.35 4.51
CA THR A 17 11.47 10.53 3.39
C THR A 17 10.83 10.06 2.08
N THR A 18 11.02 10.80 0.99
CA THR A 18 10.50 10.38 -0.32
C THR A 18 11.16 9.10 -0.83
N LEU A 19 12.36 8.79 -0.36
CA LEU A 19 13.11 7.60 -0.73
C LEU A 19 13.06 6.49 0.33
N GLY A 20 13.03 5.27 -0.21
CA GLY A 20 13.17 3.96 0.40
C GLY A 20 14.54 3.71 1.02
N PRO A 21 14.70 2.68 1.88
CA PRO A 21 16.03 2.25 2.33
C PRO A 21 16.85 1.69 1.15
N ASP A 22 16.15 1.21 0.11
CA ASP A 22 16.66 0.74 -1.17
C ASP A 22 16.91 1.88 -2.19
N GLY A 23 16.65 3.14 -1.81
CA GLY A 23 16.81 4.30 -2.69
C GLY A 23 15.67 4.50 -3.69
N ASN A 24 14.65 3.64 -3.69
CA ASN A 24 13.49 3.78 -4.57
C ASN A 24 12.52 4.84 -4.06
N ARG A 25 11.78 5.50 -4.94
CA ARG A 25 10.75 6.44 -4.50
C ARG A 25 9.58 5.68 -3.88
N ARG A 26 9.24 6.02 -2.63
CA ARG A 26 8.09 5.43 -1.94
C ARG A 26 6.81 6.05 -2.46
N ASN A 27 5.77 5.21 -2.55
CA ASN A 27 4.43 5.67 -2.91
C ASN A 27 3.47 5.69 -1.71
N HIS A 28 3.86 5.17 -0.54
CA HIS A 28 3.06 5.21 0.69
C HIS A 28 3.90 5.54 1.92
N CYS A 29 3.22 5.92 3.00
CA CYS A 29 3.85 6.11 4.30
C CYS A 29 4.20 4.74 4.91
N PRO A 30 5.44 4.49 5.35
CA PRO A 30 5.83 3.18 5.89
C PRO A 30 5.12 2.85 7.20
N SER A 31 4.73 3.87 8.00
CA SER A 31 4.06 3.68 9.29
C SER A 31 2.60 3.22 9.17
N CYS A 32 1.85 3.72 8.18
CA CYS A 32 0.40 3.49 8.07
C CYS A 32 -0.07 2.99 6.70
N LEU A 33 0.86 2.84 5.75
CA LEU A 33 0.68 2.34 4.38
C LEU A 33 -0.31 3.14 3.51
N HIS A 34 -0.76 4.30 3.96
CA HIS A 34 -1.58 5.18 3.12
C HIS A 34 -0.73 5.96 2.14
N SER A 35 -1.29 6.13 0.95
CA SER A 35 -0.71 6.86 -0.17
C SER A 35 -1.53 8.13 -0.48
N ARG A 36 -1.02 8.95 -1.41
CA ARG A 36 -1.72 10.08 -2.01
C ARG A 36 -1.78 9.85 -3.52
N HIS A 37 -2.96 10.05 -4.09
CA HIS A 37 -3.21 9.86 -5.51
C HIS A 37 -2.58 10.99 -6.33
N VAL A 38 -1.31 10.84 -6.67
CA VAL A 38 -0.52 11.82 -7.43
C VAL A 38 -0.15 11.34 -8.83
N HIS A 39 -0.44 10.08 -9.15
CA HIS A 39 -0.23 9.48 -10.46
C HIS A 39 -1.52 8.77 -10.88
N ASP A 40 -1.98 9.09 -12.08
CA ASP A 40 -3.11 8.45 -12.74
C ASP A 40 -2.58 7.26 -13.54
N ALA A 41 -3.01 6.06 -13.17
CA ALA A 41 -2.60 4.80 -13.78
C ALA A 41 -3.38 4.47 -15.05
N VAL A 42 -4.53 5.12 -15.29
CA VAL A 42 -5.36 4.92 -16.49
C VAL A 42 -4.82 5.74 -17.65
N GLU A 43 -4.69 7.05 -17.45
CA GLU A 43 -4.22 7.98 -18.48
C GLU A 43 -2.69 8.07 -18.55
N GLY A 44 -2.00 7.62 -17.49
CA GLY A 44 -0.54 7.64 -17.41
C GLY A 44 -0.01 9.06 -17.24
N GLY A 45 0.08 9.53 -15.99
CA GLY A 45 0.59 10.88 -15.74
C GLY A 45 0.34 11.40 -14.34
N PRO A 46 0.63 12.68 -14.03
CA PRO A 46 0.27 13.26 -12.76
C PRO A 46 -1.26 13.32 -12.59
N SER A 47 -1.77 12.88 -11.44
CA SER A 47 -3.20 12.93 -11.13
C SER A 47 -3.59 14.25 -10.46
N GLU A 48 -4.66 14.89 -10.94
CA GLU A 48 -5.28 16.05 -10.28
C GLU A 48 -6.16 15.65 -9.09
N CYS A 49 -6.50 14.35 -8.95
CA CYS A 49 -7.38 13.86 -7.89
C CYS A 49 -6.80 14.15 -6.51
N ARG A 50 -5.50 13.89 -6.29
CA ARG A 50 -4.79 14.17 -5.02
C ARG A 50 -5.43 13.57 -3.76
N GLY A 51 -6.39 12.67 -3.93
CA GLY A 51 -7.13 12.02 -2.86
C GLY A 51 -6.25 11.10 -2.03
N ARG A 52 -6.66 10.83 -0.79
CA ARG A 52 -6.00 9.79 0.02
C ARG A 52 -6.27 8.43 -0.61
N MET A 53 -5.23 7.61 -0.71
CA MET A 53 -5.39 6.21 -1.12
C MET A 53 -5.21 5.30 0.09
N SER A 54 -6.24 4.51 0.38
CA SER A 54 -6.25 3.57 1.49
C SER A 54 -5.67 2.24 1.04
N PRO A 55 -4.78 1.60 1.81
CA PRO A 55 -4.33 0.24 1.53
C PRO A 55 -5.48 -0.72 1.83
N ILE A 56 -5.82 -1.59 0.88
CA ILE A 56 -6.99 -2.47 0.98
C ILE A 56 -6.65 -3.96 0.90
N ALA A 57 -5.52 -4.33 0.28
CA ALA A 57 -5.11 -5.71 0.11
C ALA A 57 -3.60 -5.85 -0.07
N ILE A 58 -3.12 -7.09 0.08
CA ILE A 58 -1.79 -7.53 -0.33
C ILE A 58 -1.95 -8.43 -1.56
N ALA A 59 -1.12 -8.21 -2.57
CA ALA A 59 -0.95 -9.13 -3.70
C ALA A 59 0.46 -9.71 -3.67
N VAL A 60 0.58 -11.01 -3.95
CA VAL A 60 1.88 -11.69 -4.07
C VAL A 60 2.11 -12.00 -5.54
N LEU A 61 3.19 -11.46 -6.11
CA LEU A 61 3.56 -11.69 -7.50
C LEU A 61 4.13 -13.11 -7.68
N ARG A 62 4.23 -13.57 -8.94
CA ARG A 62 4.86 -14.87 -9.26
C ARG A 62 6.31 -14.97 -8.79
N THR A 63 7.00 -13.84 -8.65
CA THR A 63 8.37 -13.75 -8.14
C THR A 63 8.44 -13.95 -6.61
N GLY A 64 7.31 -13.94 -5.91
CA GLY A 64 7.23 -13.93 -4.46
C GLY A 64 7.20 -12.53 -3.86
N ASP A 65 7.37 -11.48 -4.65
CA ASP A 65 7.35 -10.09 -4.18
C ASP A 65 5.96 -9.67 -3.73
N TRP A 66 5.90 -8.92 -2.63
CA TRP A 66 4.65 -8.41 -2.06
C TRP A 66 4.37 -7.00 -2.58
N MET A 67 3.12 -6.81 -3.00
CA MET A 67 2.58 -5.53 -3.43
C MET A 67 1.44 -5.12 -2.48
N VAL A 68 1.41 -3.86 -2.07
CA VAL A 68 0.26 -3.25 -1.41
C VAL A 68 -0.68 -2.72 -2.47
N VAL A 69 -1.94 -3.12 -2.42
CA VAL A 69 -3.01 -2.58 -3.28
C VAL A 69 -3.68 -1.43 -2.55
N HIS A 70 -3.74 -0.28 -3.21
CA HIS A 70 -4.36 0.95 -2.72
C HIS A 70 -5.63 1.27 -3.51
N ARG A 71 -6.66 1.79 -2.83
CA ARG A 71 -7.85 2.36 -3.46
C ARG A 71 -7.97 3.85 -3.15
N CYS A 72 -8.16 4.67 -4.16
CA CYS A 72 -8.43 6.09 -3.97
C CYS A 72 -9.78 6.28 -3.27
N THR A 73 -9.80 7.05 -2.19
CA THR A 73 -11.04 7.36 -1.43
C THR A 73 -11.94 8.39 -2.12
N ARG A 74 -11.53 8.94 -3.27
CA ARG A 74 -12.28 9.95 -4.04
C ARG A 74 -12.81 9.44 -5.38
N CYS A 75 -11.96 8.78 -6.16
CA CYS A 75 -12.30 8.31 -7.52
C CYS A 75 -12.26 6.80 -7.67
N ASP A 76 -12.03 6.05 -6.58
CA ASP A 76 -11.99 4.58 -6.55
C ASP A 76 -10.91 3.88 -7.40
N GLU A 77 -10.04 4.63 -8.07
CA GLU A 77 -8.90 4.07 -8.79
C GLU A 77 -8.01 3.20 -7.90
N LEU A 78 -7.56 2.07 -8.47
CA LEU A 78 -6.71 1.09 -7.81
C LEU A 78 -5.27 1.20 -8.33
N THR A 79 -4.31 1.21 -7.42
CA THR A 79 -2.88 1.09 -7.75
C THR A 79 -2.23 0.01 -6.90
N SER A 80 -1.12 -0.55 -7.36
CA SER A 80 -0.31 -1.49 -6.61
C SER A 80 1.13 -0.99 -6.52
N ASN A 81 1.72 -1.08 -5.34
CA ASN A 81 3.06 -0.59 -5.06
C ASN A 81 3.87 -1.63 -4.29
N PRO A 82 5.18 -1.77 -4.55
CA PRO A 82 6.01 -2.73 -3.85
C PRO A 82 6.08 -2.42 -2.36
N VAL A 83 6.09 -3.46 -1.53
CA VAL A 83 6.41 -3.36 -0.10
C VAL A 83 7.88 -2.99 0.07
N SER A 84 8.17 -2.02 0.94
CA SER A 84 9.53 -1.63 1.32
C SER A 84 9.99 -2.33 2.62
N PRO A 85 11.31 -2.53 2.84
CA PRO A 85 11.82 -3.25 4.01
C PRO A 85 11.44 -2.65 5.38
N ASP A 86 11.20 -1.35 5.45
CA ASP A 86 10.83 -0.60 6.65
C ASP A 86 9.33 -0.27 6.74
N ASP A 87 8.51 -0.86 5.87
CA ASP A 87 7.06 -0.81 6.01
C ASP A 87 6.61 -1.49 7.31
N ASN A 88 5.52 -0.99 7.89
CA ASN A 88 4.95 -1.53 9.12
C ASN A 88 4.42 -2.95 8.91
N GLN A 89 5.25 -3.93 9.27
CA GLN A 89 5.00 -5.36 9.12
C GLN A 89 3.70 -5.83 9.79
N LEU A 90 3.32 -5.24 10.92
CA LEU A 90 2.08 -5.61 11.61
C LEU A 90 0.84 -5.26 10.77
N ILE A 91 0.84 -4.10 10.09
CA ILE A 91 -0.28 -3.71 9.21
C ILE A 91 -0.30 -4.60 7.97
N LEU A 92 0.86 -4.90 7.39
CA LEU A 92 0.97 -5.82 6.24
C LEU A 92 0.40 -7.20 6.58
N MET A 93 0.85 -7.81 7.69
CA MET A 93 0.37 -9.11 8.13
C MET A 93 -1.12 -9.08 8.41
N ARG A 94 -1.62 -8.06 9.13
CA ARG A 94 -3.04 -7.93 9.44
C ARG A 94 -3.90 -7.86 8.17
N MET A 95 -3.45 -7.18 7.12
CA MET A 95 -4.16 -7.16 5.85
C MET A 95 -4.11 -8.52 5.14
N ALA A 96 -2.94 -9.16 5.09
CA ALA A 96 -2.75 -10.44 4.41
C ALA A 96 -3.60 -11.56 5.03
N VAL A 97 -3.74 -11.59 6.36
CA VAL A 97 -4.46 -12.66 7.07
C VAL A 97 -5.95 -12.36 7.29
N ARG A 98 -6.42 -11.15 6.96
CA ARG A 98 -7.82 -10.74 7.22
C ARG A 98 -8.86 -11.68 6.60
N PRO A 99 -8.72 -12.17 5.36
CA PRO A 99 -9.68 -13.12 4.79
C PRO A 99 -9.75 -14.43 5.55
N LEU A 100 -8.63 -14.88 6.14
CA LEU A 100 -8.58 -16.11 6.95
C LEU A 100 -9.18 -15.90 8.35
N ALA A 101 -9.03 -14.70 8.92
CA ALA A 101 -9.59 -14.37 10.24
C ALA A 101 -11.10 -14.05 10.20
N SER A 102 -11.67 -13.77 9.03
CA SER A 102 -13.10 -13.45 8.86
C SER A 102 -13.60 -13.89 7.48
N PRO A 103 -13.57 -15.20 7.20
CA PRO A 103 -13.93 -15.76 5.90
C PRO A 103 -15.47 -15.65 5.69
N PRO A 104 -15.93 -15.48 4.44
CA PRO A 104 -17.36 -15.50 4.12
C PRO A 104 -17.94 -16.93 4.04
N PHE A 105 -17.16 -17.94 4.42
CA PHE A 105 -17.49 -19.36 4.41
C PHE A 105 -16.77 -20.07 5.57
N PRO A 106 -17.28 -21.22 6.05
CA PRO A 106 -16.62 -22.00 7.10
C PRO A 106 -15.26 -22.54 6.61
N LEU A 107 -14.20 -22.36 7.41
CA LEU A 107 -12.87 -22.89 7.08
C LEU A 107 -12.73 -24.37 7.44
N GLU A 108 -13.56 -24.85 8.36
CA GLU A 108 -13.59 -26.24 8.80
C GLU A 108 -13.85 -27.20 7.63
N ALA A 109 -14.54 -26.73 6.58
CA ALA A 109 -14.78 -27.47 5.34
C ALA A 109 -13.49 -27.89 4.59
N PHE A 110 -12.35 -27.25 4.88
CA PHE A 110 -11.06 -27.62 4.30
C PHE A 110 -10.25 -28.58 5.18
N GLY A 111 -10.70 -28.90 6.40
CA GLY A 111 -10.00 -29.81 7.31
C GLY A 111 -10.10 -31.29 6.93
N ASP A 112 -11.08 -31.64 6.11
CA ASP A 112 -11.35 -33.01 5.64
C ASP A 112 -10.77 -33.30 4.23
N LEU A 113 -10.01 -32.35 3.66
CA LEU A 113 -9.33 -32.49 2.35
C LEU A 113 -7.91 -33.07 2.47
#